data_AF-A0A8T3YKZ9-F1
#
_entry.id   AF-A0A8T3YKZ9-F1
#
_cell.length_a   1.000
_cell.length_b   1.000
_cell.length_c   1.000
_cell.angle_alpha   90.00
_cell.angle_beta   90.00
_cell.angle_gamma   90.00
#
_symmetry.space_group_name_H-M   'P 1'
#
loop_
_entity.id
_entity.type
_entity.pdbx_description
1 polymer ?
#
loop_
_entity_poly.entity_id
_entity_poly.type
_entity_poly.pdbx_seq_one_letter_code
_entity_poly.pdbx_strand_id
1 'polypeptide(L)'
;MAKKALSKKQRLKKLKEISKAFQKNKALQDYLSPLKLKTTCFAAPVQIEGTIFRKHFYFRARWQDATLEIAESKKELWKENFLFTKSRHYSKTKYGESYASWMRQTEALKLVAKWLAQYEKELFKKK
;
A
#
# COMPACT_ATOMS: atom_id res chain seq x y z
N MET A 1 28.91 22.64 22.33
CA MET A 1 28.33 21.71 23.33
C MET A 1 28.24 20.31 22.73
N ALA A 2 29.08 19.36 23.15
CA ALA A 2 29.10 18.01 22.60
C ALA A 2 27.94 17.17 23.15
N LYS A 3 27.08 16.63 22.27
CA LYS A 3 26.03 15.67 22.66
C LYS A 3 26.70 14.37 23.10
N LYS A 4 26.72 14.08 24.41
CA LYS A 4 27.21 12.80 24.95
C LYS A 4 26.48 11.63 24.29
N ALA A 5 27.25 10.72 23.70
CA ALA A 5 26.70 9.51 23.08
C ALA A 5 26.09 8.60 24.17
N LEU A 6 24.83 8.19 23.96
CA LEU A 6 24.12 7.27 24.85
C LEU A 6 24.84 5.92 24.92
N SER A 7 25.00 5.39 26.13
CA SER A 7 25.57 4.06 26.33
C SER A 7 24.69 2.99 25.68
N LYS A 8 25.29 1.84 25.32
CA LYS A 8 24.58 0.71 24.68
C LYS A 8 23.33 0.29 25.47
N LYS A 9 23.41 0.30 26.81
CA LYS A 9 22.31 -0.02 27.72
C LYS A 9 21.19 1.03 27.68
N GLN A 10 21.54 2.31 27.60
CA GLN A 10 20.55 3.40 27.48
C GLN A 10 19.85 3.40 26.11
N ARG A 11 20.57 3.08 25.03
CA ARG A 11 19.99 2.89 23.69
C ARG A 11 18.96 1.75 23.67
N LEU A 12 19.31 0.60 24.26
CA LEU A 12 18.42 -0.57 24.37
C LEU A 12 17.15 -0.27 25.18
N LYS A 13 17.28 0.45 26.30
CA LYS A 13 16.13 0.86 27.11
C LYS A 13 15.19 1.77 26.32
N LYS A 14 15.75 2.78 25.63
CA LYS A 14 14.99 3.72 24.81
C LYS A 14 14.28 3.03 23.65
N LEU A 15 14.91 2.04 23.00
CA LEU A 15 14.27 1.22 21.96
C LEU A 15 13.10 0.39 22.49
N LYS A 16 13.22 -0.18 23.69
CA LYS A 16 12.10 -0.91 24.33
C LYS A 16 10.94 0.03 24.69
N GLU A 17 11.22 1.24 25.16
CA GLU A 17 10.20 2.25 25.45
C GLU A 17 9.49 2.73 24.18
N ILE A 18 10.23 2.98 23.10
CA ILE A 18 9.67 3.31 21.78
C ILE A 18 8.81 2.17 21.25
N SER A 19 9.28 0.92 21.34
CA SER A 19 8.53 -0.27 20.92
C SER A 19 7.25 -0.47 21.72
N LYS A 20 7.28 -0.25 23.05
CA LYS A 20 6.07 -0.27 23.89
C LYS A 20 5.10 0.85 23.56
N ALA A 21 5.60 2.06 23.33
CA ALA A 21 4.77 3.20 22.92
C ALA A 21 4.13 2.96 21.54
N PHE A 22 4.87 2.31 20.63
CA PHE A 22 4.41 1.88 19.31
C PHE A 22 3.30 0.82 19.39
N GLN A 23 3.48 -0.20 20.24
CA GLN A 23 2.45 -1.24 20.46
C GLN A 23 1.16 -0.70 21.09
N LYS A 24 1.25 0.32 21.95
CA LYS A 24 0.08 0.93 22.61
C LYS A 24 -0.69 1.91 21.73
N ASN A 25 -0.08 2.45 20.69
CA ASN A 25 -0.72 3.46 19.86
C ASN A 25 -1.49 2.80 18.71
N LYS A 26 -2.76 2.46 18.98
CA LYS A 26 -3.70 1.89 18.00
C LYS A 26 -3.79 2.73 16.72
N ALA A 27 -3.68 4.06 16.82
CA ALA A 27 -3.66 4.93 15.64
C ALA A 27 -2.40 4.78 14.78
N LEU A 28 -1.24 4.46 15.38
CA LEU A 28 -0.01 4.12 14.64
C LEU A 28 -0.03 2.69 14.09
N GLN A 29 -0.66 1.74 14.80
CA GLN A 29 -0.93 0.41 14.25
C GLN A 29 -1.95 0.44 13.11
N ASP A 30 -2.95 1.33 13.17
CA ASP A 30 -3.90 1.59 12.08
C ASP A 30 -3.23 2.35 10.93
N TYR A 31 -2.30 3.26 11.24
CA TYR A 31 -1.45 3.96 10.26
C TYR A 31 -0.57 3.00 9.45
N LEU A 32 -0.13 1.90 10.09
CA LEU A 32 0.70 0.85 9.51
C LEU A 32 -0.07 -0.47 9.37
N SER A 33 -1.41 -0.41 9.37
CA SER A 33 -2.25 -1.61 9.45
C SER A 33 -1.85 -2.61 8.37
N PRO A 34 -1.73 -3.89 8.74
CA PRO A 34 -1.09 -4.88 7.90
C PRO A 34 -1.84 -4.94 6.58
N LEU A 35 -1.09 -4.71 5.50
CA LEU A 35 -1.51 -4.89 4.12
C LEU A 35 -2.23 -6.24 4.02
N LYS A 36 -3.57 -6.27 3.97
CA LYS A 36 -4.34 -7.52 3.95
C LYS A 36 -4.38 -8.01 2.51
N LEU A 37 -3.33 -8.74 2.14
CA LEU A 37 -3.23 -9.44 0.87
C LEU A 37 -4.26 -10.58 0.83
N LYS A 38 -5.35 -10.38 0.09
CA LYS A 38 -6.28 -11.45 -0.27
C LYS A 38 -6.16 -11.73 -1.75
N THR A 39 -5.32 -12.70 -2.10
CA THR A 39 -5.29 -13.25 -3.46
C THR A 39 -6.49 -14.16 -3.63
N THR A 40 -7.43 -13.77 -4.49
CA THR A 40 -8.69 -14.48 -4.66
C THR A 40 -8.59 -15.70 -5.58
N CYS A 41 -7.57 -15.84 -6.44
CA CYS A 41 -7.15 -17.12 -7.06
C CYS A 41 -5.87 -17.00 -7.93
N PHE A 42 -5.40 -18.12 -8.47
CA PHE A 42 -4.23 -18.26 -9.37
C PHE A 42 -4.56 -18.06 -10.87
N ALA A 43 -5.85 -18.09 -11.24
CA ALA A 43 -6.34 -18.05 -12.63
C ALA A 43 -7.32 -16.89 -12.92
N ALA A 44 -7.47 -15.96 -11.98
CA ALA A 44 -8.40 -14.82 -12.06
C ALA A 44 -7.84 -13.62 -11.26
N PRO A 45 -8.52 -12.45 -11.27
CA PRO A 45 -7.85 -11.17 -11.12
C PRO A 45 -7.13 -11.04 -9.78
N VAL A 46 -5.86 -10.60 -9.82
CA VAL A 46 -5.12 -10.29 -8.59
C VAL A 46 -5.81 -9.10 -7.93
N GLN A 47 -6.22 -9.30 -6.69
CA GLN A 47 -6.86 -8.28 -5.87
C GLN A 47 -6.02 -8.04 -4.62
N ILE A 48 -5.84 -6.78 -4.26
CA ILE A 48 -5.14 -6.39 -3.04
C ILE A 48 -5.93 -5.28 -2.36
N GLU A 49 -6.30 -5.45 -1.10
CA GLU A 49 -6.97 -4.42 -0.30
C GLU A 49 -6.12 -4.06 0.92
N GLY A 50 -6.24 -2.82 1.38
CA GLY A 50 -5.52 -2.41 2.58
C GLY A 50 -5.85 -0.97 2.99
N THR A 51 -5.04 -0.46 3.92
CA THR A 51 -5.14 0.91 4.40
C THR A 51 -3.78 1.60 4.35
N ILE A 52 -3.76 2.88 3.97
CA ILE A 52 -2.58 3.73 3.99
C ILE A 52 -2.99 5.13 4.46
N PHE A 53 -2.29 5.73 5.43
CA PHE A 53 -2.63 7.05 5.99
C PHE A 53 -4.12 7.19 6.39
N ARG A 54 -4.71 6.14 6.98
CA ARG A 54 -6.14 6.02 7.32
C ARG A 54 -7.12 6.06 6.14
N LYS A 55 -6.62 5.95 4.91
CA LYS A 55 -7.42 5.79 3.69
C LYS A 55 -7.45 4.34 3.28
N HIS A 56 -8.54 3.91 2.67
CA HIS A 56 -8.66 2.56 2.14
C HIS A 56 -8.19 2.52 0.70
N PHE A 57 -7.44 1.48 0.34
CA PHE A 57 -7.09 1.25 -1.05
C PHE A 57 -7.56 -0.12 -1.52
N TYR A 58 -7.84 -0.19 -2.82
CA TYR A 58 -8.21 -1.40 -3.52
C TYR A 58 -7.48 -1.45 -4.85
N PHE A 59 -6.71 -2.52 -5.05
CA PHE A 59 -6.05 -2.83 -6.30
C PHE A 59 -6.73 -4.03 -6.94
N ARG A 60 -6.94 -3.95 -8.25
CA ARG A 60 -7.47 -5.03 -9.07
C ARG A 60 -6.75 -5.09 -10.41
N ALA A 61 -6.23 -6.26 -10.75
CA ALA A 61 -5.69 -6.54 -12.07
C ALA A 61 -6.62 -7.51 -12.81
N ARG A 62 -7.40 -7.01 -13.76
CA ARG A 62 -8.41 -7.78 -14.50
C ARG A 62 -8.25 -7.56 -16.00
N TRP A 63 -8.27 -8.64 -16.76
CA TRP A 63 -8.10 -8.65 -18.21
C TRP A 63 -6.81 -7.91 -18.61
N GLN A 64 -6.92 -6.74 -19.21
CA GLN A 64 -5.80 -5.91 -19.68
C GLN A 64 -5.45 -4.79 -18.70
N ASP A 65 -6.26 -4.55 -17.67
CA ASP A 65 -6.09 -3.38 -16.81
C ASP A 65 -5.71 -3.77 -15.39
N ALA A 66 -4.68 -3.09 -14.88
CA ALA A 66 -4.42 -3.01 -13.45
C ALA A 66 -4.88 -1.64 -12.97
N THR A 67 -5.62 -1.59 -11.87
CA THR A 67 -6.12 -0.35 -11.28
C THR A 67 -5.86 -0.35 -9.79
N LEU A 68 -5.45 0.79 -9.23
CA LEU A 68 -5.43 1.09 -7.81
C LEU A 68 -6.32 2.31 -7.55
N GLU A 69 -7.23 2.13 -6.62
CA GLU A 69 -8.17 3.12 -6.15
C GLU A 69 -7.93 3.36 -4.66
N ILE A 70 -7.98 4.62 -4.23
CA ILE A 70 -7.85 5.02 -2.83
C ILE A 70 -9.04 5.91 -2.48
N ALA A 71 -9.70 5.65 -1.36
CA ALA A 71 -10.84 6.43 -0.86
C ALA A 71 -10.72 6.66 0.66
N GLU A 72 -11.54 7.59 1.18
CA GLU A 72 -11.61 7.87 2.63
C GLU A 72 -12.01 6.64 3.44
N SER A 73 -12.99 5.88 2.93
CA SER A 73 -13.57 4.74 3.62
C SER A 73 -13.76 3.54 2.69
N LYS A 74 -13.88 2.34 3.26
CA LYS A 74 -14.23 1.15 2.46
C LYS A 74 -15.55 1.32 1.71
N LYS A 75 -16.53 2.01 2.31
CA LYS A 75 -17.83 2.27 1.69
C LYS A 75 -17.70 3.16 0.44
N GLU A 76 -16.77 4.10 0.46
CA GLU A 76 -16.54 5.02 -0.66
C GLU A 76 -15.84 4.38 -1.84
N LEU A 77 -15.00 3.36 -1.63
CA LEU A 77 -14.47 2.54 -2.73
C LEU A 77 -15.59 1.97 -3.60
N TRP A 78 -16.68 1.49 -2.99
CA TRP A 78 -17.84 0.94 -3.71
C TRP A 78 -18.72 1.98 -4.38
N LYS A 79 -18.63 3.23 -3.95
CA LYS A 79 -19.36 4.37 -4.52
C LYS A 79 -18.54 5.12 -5.57
N GLU A 80 -17.35 4.62 -5.89
CA GLU A 80 -16.42 5.24 -6.83
C GLU A 80 -15.98 6.66 -6.44
N ASN A 81 -16.05 7.01 -5.14
CA ASN A 81 -15.58 8.30 -4.63
C ASN A 81 -14.09 8.23 -4.28
N PHE A 82 -13.24 8.31 -5.29
CA PHE A 82 -11.81 8.08 -5.14
C PHE A 82 -11.03 9.39 -4.88
N LEU A 83 -10.18 9.36 -3.87
CA LEU A 83 -9.16 10.39 -3.61
C LEU A 83 -8.01 10.31 -4.61
N PHE A 84 -7.73 9.09 -5.09
CA PHE A 84 -6.65 8.81 -6.01
C PHE A 84 -6.98 7.56 -6.81
N THR A 85 -6.76 7.64 -8.12
CA THR A 85 -6.90 6.50 -9.03
C THR A 85 -5.70 6.43 -9.96
N LYS A 86 -5.12 5.25 -10.09
CA LYS A 86 -4.14 4.94 -11.14
C LYS A 86 -4.52 3.67 -11.84
N SER A 87 -4.43 3.70 -13.16
CA SER A 87 -4.59 2.53 -14.01
C SER A 87 -3.38 2.34 -14.90
N ARG A 88 -3.14 1.10 -15.30
CA ARG A 88 -2.19 0.73 -16.34
C ARG A 88 -2.84 -0.32 -17.24
N HIS A 89 -2.92 0.03 -18.52
CA HIS A 89 -3.32 -0.89 -19.56
C HIS A 89 -2.13 -1.74 -20.02
N TYR A 90 -2.36 -3.02 -20.22
CA TYR A 90 -1.43 -3.99 -20.76
C TYR A 90 -1.93 -4.38 -22.15
N SER A 91 -1.25 -3.90 -23.19
CA SER A 91 -1.58 -4.23 -24.57
C SER A 91 -1.02 -5.61 -24.95
N LYS A 92 -1.67 -6.27 -25.92
CA LYS A 92 -1.09 -7.45 -26.59
C LYS A 92 0.27 -7.06 -27.19
N THR A 93 1.32 -7.80 -26.84
CA THR A 93 2.64 -7.61 -27.45
C THR A 93 2.78 -8.50 -28.67
N LYS A 94 3.72 -8.18 -29.57
CA LYS A 94 4.10 -9.02 -30.73
C LYS A 94 4.47 -10.47 -30.36
N TYR A 95 4.80 -10.73 -29.10
CA TYR A 95 5.26 -12.03 -28.59
C TYR A 95 4.26 -12.75 -27.66
N GLY A 96 3.01 -12.27 -27.61
CA GLY A 96 1.95 -12.88 -26.81
C GLY A 96 1.13 -11.89 -25.99
N GLU A 97 0.08 -12.42 -25.38
CA GLU A 97 -0.89 -11.65 -24.60
C GLU A 97 -0.32 -11.29 -23.22
N SER A 98 0.13 -10.06 -23.05
CA SER A 98 0.40 -9.52 -21.72
C SER A 98 -0.92 -9.10 -21.10
N TYR A 99 -1.45 -9.91 -20.21
CA TYR A 99 -2.68 -9.62 -19.49
C TYR A 99 -2.38 -9.23 -18.05
N ALA A 100 -2.99 -8.15 -17.58
CA ALA A 100 -2.99 -7.78 -16.17
C ALA A 100 -3.56 -8.92 -15.29
N SER A 101 -4.51 -9.71 -15.80
CA SER A 101 -5.05 -10.86 -15.06
C SER A 101 -4.05 -11.99 -14.81
N TRP A 102 -2.95 -12.05 -15.57
CA TRP A 102 -1.89 -13.05 -15.40
C TRP A 102 -0.67 -12.49 -14.67
N MET A 103 -0.79 -11.27 -14.10
CA MET A 103 0.26 -10.63 -13.32
C MET A 103 0.65 -11.50 -12.14
N ARG A 104 1.95 -11.72 -11.94
CA ARG A 104 2.43 -12.45 -10.76
C ARG A 104 2.15 -11.63 -9.51
N GLN A 105 1.86 -12.29 -8.39
CA GLN A 105 1.60 -11.61 -7.12
C GLN A 105 2.74 -10.67 -6.72
N THR A 106 3.99 -11.06 -6.95
CA THR A 106 5.18 -10.23 -6.68
C THR A 106 5.23 -8.98 -7.56
N GLU A 107 4.77 -9.05 -8.80
CA GLU A 107 4.66 -7.91 -9.70
C GLU A 107 3.53 -6.97 -9.28
N ALA A 108 2.37 -7.53 -8.90
CA ALA A 108 1.25 -6.78 -8.36
C ALA A 108 1.65 -6.00 -7.10
N LEU A 109 2.37 -6.64 -6.18
CA LEU A 109 2.89 -5.99 -4.97
C LEU A 109 3.84 -4.83 -5.30
N LYS A 110 4.77 -5.03 -6.26
CA LYS A 110 5.68 -3.97 -6.71
C LYS A 110 4.91 -2.80 -7.32
N LEU A 111 3.89 -3.09 -8.13
CA LEU A 111 3.07 -2.07 -8.76
C LEU A 111 2.25 -1.27 -7.74
N VAL A 112 1.60 -1.96 -6.79
CA VAL A 112 0.89 -1.35 -5.67
C VAL A 112 1.83 -0.48 -4.85
N ALA A 113 2.99 -0.99 -4.44
CA ALA A 113 3.97 -0.20 -3.67
C ALA A 113 4.42 1.06 -4.42
N LYS A 114 4.65 0.95 -5.74
CA LYS A 114 5.00 2.10 -6.58
C LYS A 114 3.90 3.15 -6.60
N TRP A 115 2.65 2.76 -6.78
CA TRP A 115 1.52 3.70 -6.84
C TRP A 115 1.16 4.29 -5.49
N LEU A 116 1.27 3.53 -4.40
CA LEU A 116 1.13 4.06 -3.04
C LEU A 116 2.19 5.11 -2.73
N ALA A 117 3.45 4.90 -3.15
CA ALA A 117 4.50 5.91 -3.02
C ALA A 117 4.25 7.16 -3.88
N GLN A 118 3.54 7.04 -5.00
CA GLN A 118 3.10 8.20 -5.78
C GLN A 118 2.01 8.99 -5.05
N TYR A 119 1.01 8.30 -4.52
CA TYR A 119 -0.03 8.91 -3.70
C TYR A 119 0.55 9.66 -2.50
N GLU A 120 1.52 9.07 -1.80
CA GLU A 120 2.24 9.73 -0.70
C GLU A 120 2.89 11.05 -1.15
N LYS A 121 3.61 11.04 -2.27
CA LYS A 121 4.23 12.26 -2.83
C LYS A 121 3.20 13.32 -3.19
N GLU A 122 2.04 12.95 -3.73
CA GLU A 122 0.97 13.88 -4.07
C GLU A 122 0.32 14.51 -2.83
N LEU A 123 0.17 13.75 -1.75
CA LEU A 123 -0.30 14.28 -0.46
C LEU A 123 0.64 15.35 0.11
N PHE A 124 1.95 15.14 0.04
CA PHE A 124 2.94 16.07 0.61
C PHE A 124 3.28 17.26 -0.29
N LYS A 125 2.99 17.19 -1.60
CA LYS A 125 3.13 18.35 -2.51
C LYS A 125 2.00 19.37 -2.36
N LYS A 126 0.86 18.99 -1.77
CA LYS A 126 -0.30 19.87 -1.57
C LYS A 126 -0.26 20.64 -0.22
N LYS A 127 0.86 20.59 0.51
CA LYS A 127 1.11 21.35 1.73
C LYS A 127 2.21 22.37 1.49
#